data_AF-A0A933MPV8-F1
#
_entry.id   AF-A0A933MPV8-F1
#
_cell.length_a   1.000
_cell.length_b   1.000
_cell.length_c   1.000
_cell.angle_alpha   90.00
_cell.angle_beta   90.00
_cell.angle_gamma   90.00
#
_symmetry.space_group_name_H-M   'P 1'
#
loop_
_entity.id
_entity.type
_entity.pdbx_description
1 polymer ?
#
loop_
_entity_poly.entity_id
_entity_poly.type
_entity_poly.pdbx_seq_one_letter_code
_entity_poly.pdbx_strand_id
1 'polypeptide(L)'
;MNGPSAKAPLYRVLMLTSTFPERPGDAVPAFVYDLSRTLAKYDDLAVHVLTPHVPGARIREHRDGISIVRYRYFSPERLELLCHGSGILPNLSR
;
A
#
# COMPACT_ATOMS: atom_id res chain seq x y z
N MET A 1 -16.86 -6.88 33.86
CA MET A 1 -16.61 -7.66 32.64
C MET A 1 -15.64 -6.87 31.78
N ASN A 2 -14.34 -7.11 31.93
CA ASN A 2 -13.34 -6.47 31.07
C ASN A 2 -13.09 -7.42 29.89
N GLY A 3 -13.55 -7.05 28.70
CA GLY A 3 -13.20 -7.74 27.46
C GLY A 3 -11.68 -7.71 27.23
N PRO A 4 -11.13 -8.60 26.38
CA PRO A 4 -9.70 -8.66 26.16
C PRO A 4 -9.20 -7.30 25.66
N SER A 5 -8.35 -6.66 26.46
CA SER A 5 -7.64 -5.44 26.08
C SER A 5 -6.77 -5.80 24.88
N ALA A 6 -7.09 -5.27 23.69
CA ALA A 6 -6.30 -5.50 22.48
C ALA A 6 -4.84 -5.12 22.78
N LYS A 7 -3.95 -6.11 22.77
CA LYS A 7 -2.53 -5.93 23.07
C LYS A 7 -1.94 -5.06 21.97
N ALA A 8 -1.20 -4.01 22.34
CA ALA A 8 -0.49 -3.20 21.35
C ALA A 8 0.49 -4.07 20.56
N PRO A 9 0.65 -3.83 19.25
CA PRO A 9 1.56 -4.62 18.42
C PRO A 9 2.99 -4.47 18.94
N LEU A 10 3.70 -5.59 19.04
CA LEU A 10 5.08 -5.64 19.54
C LEU A 10 6.06 -5.12 18.48
N TYR A 11 5.75 -5.31 17.19
CA TYR A 11 6.61 -4.91 16.09
C TYR A 11 5.86 -4.11 15.03
N ARG A 12 6.57 -3.18 14.40
CA ARG A 12 6.06 -2.37 13.29
C ARG A 12 6.84 -2.68 12.03
N VAL A 13 6.15 -3.07 10.99
CA VAL A 13 6.73 -3.42 9.68
C VAL A 13 6.35 -2.34 8.68
N LEU A 14 7.35 -1.75 8.02
CA LEU A 14 7.13 -0.81 6.92
C LEU A 14 7.56 -1.46 5.60
N MET A 15 6.60 -1.63 4.70
CA MET A 15 6.82 -2.10 3.33
C MET A 15 6.93 -0.88 2.40
N LEU A 16 8.12 -0.71 1.82
CA LEU A 16 8.33 0.27 0.76
C LEU A 16 8.16 -0.41 -0.59
N THR A 17 7.32 0.16 -1.46
CA THR A 17 7.10 -0.43 -2.79
C THR A 17 6.79 0.62 -3.83
N SER A 18 7.32 0.46 -5.04
CA SER A 18 6.98 1.26 -6.22
C SER A 18 5.73 0.77 -6.95
N THR A 19 5.26 -0.44 -6.64
CA THR A 19 4.10 -1.07 -7.28
C THR A 19 3.17 -1.65 -6.21
N PHE A 20 1.92 -1.21 -6.19
CA PHE A 20 0.92 -1.71 -5.24
C PHE A 20 -0.48 -1.57 -5.82
N PRO A 21 -1.33 -2.61 -5.74
CA PRO A 21 -2.66 -2.59 -6.36
C PRO A 21 -3.57 -1.57 -5.68
N GLU A 22 -4.21 -0.72 -6.49
CA GLU A 22 -5.24 0.21 -6.00
C GLU A 22 -6.54 -0.54 -5.72
N ARG A 23 -6.92 -1.47 -6.62
CA ARG A 23 -8.16 -2.26 -6.51
C ARG A 23 -7.90 -3.76 -6.66
N PRO A 24 -8.79 -4.61 -6.14
CA PRO A 24 -8.82 -6.02 -6.51
C PRO A 24 -8.97 -6.17 -8.03
N GLY A 25 -8.14 -7.02 -8.65
CA GLY A 25 -8.16 -7.26 -10.10
C GLY A 25 -7.40 -6.24 -10.95
N ASP A 26 -6.67 -5.32 -10.32
CA ASP A 26 -5.77 -4.42 -11.03
C ASP A 26 -4.64 -5.19 -11.75
N ALA A 27 -4.13 -4.66 -12.87
CA ALA A 27 -3.15 -5.35 -13.71
C ALA A 27 -1.74 -5.42 -13.10
N VAL A 28 -1.53 -4.73 -11.97
CA VAL A 28 -0.26 -4.71 -11.25
C VAL A 28 -0.07 -5.96 -10.38
N PRO A 29 1.16 -6.51 -10.30
CA PRO A 29 1.45 -7.66 -9.45
C PRO A 29 1.06 -7.43 -7.99
N ALA A 30 0.29 -8.37 -7.42
CA ALA A 30 -0.23 -8.26 -6.05
C ALA A 30 0.73 -8.82 -4.97
N PHE A 31 1.95 -9.25 -5.33
CA PHE A 31 2.85 -9.94 -4.39
C PHE A 31 3.10 -9.18 -3.08
N VAL A 32 3.41 -7.88 -3.15
CA VAL A 32 3.65 -7.06 -1.95
C VAL A 32 2.36 -6.90 -1.13
N TYR A 33 1.20 -6.81 -1.80
CA TYR A 33 -0.09 -6.76 -1.14
C TYR A 33 -0.38 -8.05 -0.38
N ASP A 34 -0.21 -9.20 -1.04
CA ASP A 34 -0.47 -10.52 -0.45
C ASP A 34 0.46 -10.83 0.72
N LEU A 35 1.73 -10.46 0.61
CA LEU A 35 2.69 -10.55 1.70
C LEU A 35 2.27 -9.67 2.89
N SER A 36 1.96 -8.39 2.62
CA SER A 36 1.54 -7.44 3.66
C SER A 36 0.27 -7.90 4.37
N ARG A 37 -0.70 -8.43 3.61
CA ARG A 37 -1.96 -8.97 4.13
C ARG A 37 -1.73 -10.23 4.97
N THR A 38 -0.78 -11.07 4.58
CA THR A 38 -0.44 -12.27 5.35
C THR A 38 0.22 -11.90 6.66
N LEU A 39 1.14 -10.93 6.66
CA LEU A 39 1.77 -10.41 7.88
C LEU A 39 0.78 -9.70 8.80
N ALA A 40 -0.21 -9.01 8.25
CA ALA A 40 -1.24 -8.32 9.04
C ALA A 40 -2.18 -9.27 9.82
N LYS A 41 -2.11 -10.60 9.58
CA LYS A 41 -2.86 -11.60 10.35
C LYS A 41 -2.22 -11.93 11.71
N TYR A 42 -0.99 -11.51 11.95
CA TYR A 42 -0.30 -11.72 13.22
C TYR A 42 -0.62 -10.56 14.16
N ASP A 43 -1.23 -10.85 15.31
CA ASP A 43 -1.71 -9.84 16.27
C ASP A 43 -0.59 -9.00 16.90
N ASP A 44 0.66 -9.47 16.84
CA ASP A 44 1.84 -8.77 17.35
C ASP A 44 2.52 -7.87 16.30
N LEU A 45 2.02 -7.84 15.06
CA LEU A 45 2.56 -7.03 13.97
C LEU A 45 1.60 -5.90 13.58
N ALA A 46 2.14 -4.68 13.45
CA ALA A 46 1.49 -3.58 12.75
C ALA A 46 2.14 -3.36 11.37
N VAL A 47 1.38 -3.64 10.31
CA VAL A 47 1.86 -3.53 8.93
C VAL A 47 1.48 -2.20 8.32
N HIS A 48 2.49 -1.47 7.85
CA HIS A 48 2.37 -0.23 7.11
C HIS A 48 2.94 -0.40 5.71
N VAL A 49 2.28 0.20 4.72
CA VAL A 49 2.77 0.26 3.34
C VAL A 49 2.94 1.72 2.95
N LEU A 50 4.10 2.05 2.40
CA LEU A 50 4.35 3.31 1.72
C LEU A 50 4.56 3.04 0.23
N THR A 51 3.71 3.62 -0.61
CA THR A 51 3.68 3.37 -2.04
C THR A 51 3.38 4.65 -2.84
N PRO A 52 3.74 4.76 -4.12
CA PRO A 52 3.39 5.91 -4.94
C PRO A 52 1.88 6.14 -5.01
N HIS A 53 1.51 7.41 -5.13
CA HIS A 53 0.14 7.80 -5.45
C HIS A 53 -0.24 7.47 -6.89
N VAL A 54 -1.54 7.28 -7.12
CA VAL A 54 -2.14 7.07 -8.44
C VAL A 54 -3.31 8.06 -8.54
N PRO A 55 -3.52 8.76 -9.66
CA PRO A 55 -4.56 9.77 -9.78
C PRO A 55 -5.93 9.26 -9.33
N GLY A 56 -6.61 10.02 -8.45
CA GLY A 56 -7.90 9.67 -7.88
C GLY A 56 -7.88 8.66 -6.72
N ALA A 57 -6.71 8.11 -6.35
CA ALA A 57 -6.58 7.20 -5.23
C ALA A 57 -6.61 7.94 -3.88
N ARG A 58 -6.97 7.24 -2.81
CA ARG A 58 -6.87 7.80 -1.45
C ARG A 58 -5.40 7.85 -1.02
N ILE A 59 -4.95 9.03 -0.58
CA ILE A 59 -3.61 9.24 0.01
C ILE A 59 -3.39 8.35 1.24
N ARG A 60 -4.44 8.09 2.03
CA ARG A 60 -4.39 7.21 3.19
C ARG A 60 -5.59 6.28 3.17
N GLU A 61 -5.36 5.01 3.42
CA GLU A 61 -6.42 4.03 3.62
C GLU A 61 -5.96 2.94 4.60
N HIS A 62 -6.93 2.22 5.14
CA HIS A 62 -6.69 1.00 5.90
C HIS A 62 -7.48 -0.14 5.24
N ARG A 63 -6.79 -1.21 4.86
CA ARG A 63 -7.37 -2.32 4.08
C ARG A 63 -6.75 -3.64 4.51
N ASP A 64 -7.56 -4.65 4.79
CA ASP A 64 -7.12 -5.99 5.19
C ASP A 64 -6.07 -6.01 6.33
N GLY A 65 -6.24 -5.15 7.33
CA GLY A 65 -5.31 -5.01 8.46
C GLY A 65 -4.03 -4.20 8.14
N ILE A 66 -3.90 -3.68 6.91
CA ILE A 66 -2.74 -2.93 6.43
C ILE A 66 -3.04 -1.43 6.47
N SER A 67 -2.14 -0.64 7.03
CA SER A 67 -2.19 0.82 6.92
C SER A 67 -1.40 1.30 5.71
N ILE A 68 -2.07 1.88 4.71
CA ILE A 68 -1.46 2.24 3.43
C ILE A 68 -1.37 3.77 3.30
N VAL A 69 -0.19 4.25 2.94
CA VAL A 69 0.07 5.67 2.63
C VAL A 69 0.59 5.76 1.20
N ARG A 70 -0.08 6.59 0.41
CA ARG A 70 0.26 6.92 -0.97
C ARG A 70 0.92 8.29 -1.04
N TYR A 71 2.23 8.31 -1.29
CA TYR A 71 2.96 9.57 -1.38
C TYR A 71 2.82 10.18 -2.78
N ARG A 72 2.56 11.48 -2.81
CA ARG A 72 2.59 12.26 -4.05
C ARG A 72 4.02 12.50 -4.47
N TYR A 73 4.30 12.27 -5.75
CA TYR A 73 5.64 12.41 -6.34
C TYR A 73 5.67 13.41 -7.49
N PHE A 74 4.52 13.97 -7.86
CA PHE A 74 4.48 15.04 -8.86
C PHE A 74 3.29 16.00 -8.64
N SER A 75 3.45 17.23 -9.10
CA SER A 75 2.38 18.23 -9.14
C SER A 75 2.30 18.81 -10.55
N PRO A 76 1.14 18.76 -11.21
CA PRO A 76 -0.20 18.34 -10.75
C PRO A 76 -0.43 16.81 -10.65
N GLU A 77 -1.41 16.40 -9.83
CA GLU A 77 -1.75 14.99 -9.54
C GLU A 77 -1.97 14.14 -10.79
N ARG A 78 -2.64 14.69 -11.81
CA ARG A 78 -2.94 13.98 -13.07
C ARG A 78 -1.70 13.50 -13.84
N LEU A 79 -0.51 14.00 -13.49
CA LEU A 79 0.76 13.65 -14.14
C LEU A 79 1.55 12.60 -13.33
N GLU A 80 1.01 12.10 -12.22
CA GLU A 80 1.56 10.98 -11.46
C GLU A 80 1.29 9.65 -12.18
N LEU A 81 1.91 9.45 -13.35
CA LEU A 81 1.61 8.31 -14.24
C LEU A 81 2.66 7.20 -14.22
N LEU A 82 3.86 7.45 -13.70
CA LEU A 82 4.98 6.52 -13.77
C LEU A 82 4.74 5.19 -13.02
N CYS A 83 4.04 5.22 -11.89
CA CYS A 83 4.01 4.09 -10.95
C CYS A 83 2.78 3.18 -11.05
N HIS A 84 1.95 3.31 -12.09
CA HIS A 84 0.75 2.48 -12.28
C HIS A 84 0.70 1.85 -13.68
N GLY A 85 -0.16 0.85 -13.88
CA GLY A 85 -0.27 0.13 -15.15
C GLY A 85 0.97 -0.74 -15.43
N SER A 86 1.66 -0.49 -16.54
CA SER A 86 2.78 -1.34 -17.02
C SER A 86 4.09 -1.17 -16.23
N GLY A 87 4.13 -0.25 -15.26
CA GLY A 87 5.31 0.02 -14.43
C GLY A 87 6.18 1.19 -14.95
N ILE A 88 7.20 1.55 -14.16
CA ILE A 88 7.96 2.81 -14.34
C ILE A 88 8.69 2.86 -15.68
N LEU A 89 9.45 1.82 -16.05
CA LEU A 89 10.27 1.85 -17.27
C LEU A 89 9.40 1.96 -18.55
N PRO A 90 8.32 1.16 -18.72
CA PRO A 90 7.42 1.34 -19.85
C PRO A 90 6.74 2.71 -19.89
N ASN A 91 6.42 3.30 -18.74
CA ASN A 91 5.77 4.60 -18.66
C ASN A 91 6.72 5.78 -18.94
N LEU A 92 8.04 5.59 -18.78
CA LEU A 92 9.04 6.62 -19.05
C LEU A 92 9.32 6.81 -20.55
N SER A 93 9.04 5.78 -21.35
CA SER A 93 9.40 5.73 -22.78
C SER A 93 8.25 6.18 -23.70
N ARG A 94 7.21 6.80 -23.13
CA ARG A 94 6.06 7.36 -23.83
C ARG A 94 6.18 8.88 -23.94
#